data_AF-A0A964WXQ5-F1
#
_entry.id   AF-A0A964WXQ5-F1
#
_cell.length_a   1.000
_cell.length_b   1.000
_cell.length_c   1.000
_cell.angle_alpha   90.00
_cell.angle_beta   90.00
_cell.angle_gamma   90.00
#
_symmetry.space_group_name_H-M   'P 1'
#
loop_
_entity.id
_entity.type
_entity.pdbx_description
1 polymer ?
#
loop_
_entity_poly.entity_id
_entity_poly.type
_entity_poly.pdbx_seq_one_letter_code
_entity_poly.pdbx_strand_id
1 'polypeptide(L)'
;MNVRGIHISNGFMLSLHEELLTVFSKHYSIETKTLTVFQLYGFGSYDEGRPSLKGFITEITGQWINGKYLYNKIREIERGNSKNVKLRRDYLSLLILAAGYDNYSQYLNNSPFITAAIRKEEGSNFDQTSNDIDALYYVGYYVEDRQYYIKSKFTIYKMKTAYWEILYWEKNYEPTFYNYFGKCVPTGESALSFYFSKENSNLNKECFVNIFYGNNMQTKPVLLGAYCGFDRSNNPVIGKLVFEQVNDADEQNEKVRSKDINPIFHHYLYSQRMEVDGILPHKDSDLSVSLNRLEIINFLIGDYLGFYLDKNNYLIPISFEVLNELGELKFKVNNTNFRGIGRMSRTENYLISEFSERNMSYSQFSLQVQPLERDLFLGHMLVYSGANVLNGRVLLWKKNKKLKKFMERNKEFYLNKTDLEDFVNTKISEYLEIHIPETIQS
;
A
#
# COMPACT_ATOMS: atom_id res chain seq x y z
N MET A 1 -20.35 -2.85 -17.45
CA MET A 1 -20.42 -2.26 -18.81
C MET A 1 -19.38 -1.16 -18.96
N ASN A 2 -18.54 -1.26 -20.00
CA ASN A 2 -17.26 -0.59 -20.14
C ASN A 2 -17.42 0.80 -20.80
N VAL A 3 -17.39 1.90 -20.05
CA VAL A 3 -17.42 3.26 -20.63
C VAL A 3 -15.99 3.76 -20.81
N ARG A 4 -15.27 3.19 -21.78
CA ARG A 4 -13.96 3.68 -22.29
C ARG A 4 -14.11 4.88 -23.25
N GLY A 5 -15.31 5.46 -23.39
CA GLY A 5 -15.56 6.55 -24.34
C GLY A 5 -16.45 7.65 -23.81
N ILE A 6 -16.19 8.88 -24.24
CA ILE A 6 -17.00 10.08 -24.07
C ILE A 6 -18.02 10.15 -25.21
N HIS A 7 -19.24 10.58 -24.90
CA HIS A 7 -20.23 10.92 -25.92
C HIS A 7 -20.14 12.42 -26.17
N ILE A 8 -19.91 12.80 -27.42
CA ILE A 8 -19.89 14.18 -27.91
C ILE A 8 -20.96 14.32 -29.00
N SER A 9 -21.58 15.47 -29.13
CA SER A 9 -22.52 15.73 -30.23
C SER A 9 -21.81 15.59 -31.57
N ASN A 10 -22.60 15.27 -32.59
CA ASN A 10 -22.13 15.23 -33.97
C ASN A 10 -21.58 16.60 -34.40
N GLY A 11 -22.23 17.69 -33.98
CA GLY A 11 -21.79 19.05 -34.26
C GLY A 11 -20.39 19.34 -33.73
N PHE A 12 -20.12 18.98 -32.47
CA PHE A 12 -18.79 19.16 -31.89
C PHE A 12 -17.70 18.40 -32.67
N MET A 13 -17.95 17.13 -33.00
CA MET A 13 -16.98 16.30 -33.71
C MET A 13 -16.70 16.81 -35.13
N LEU A 14 -17.73 17.29 -35.83
CA LEU A 14 -17.59 17.87 -37.17
C LEU A 14 -16.81 19.20 -37.14
N SER A 15 -17.10 20.08 -36.18
CA SER A 15 -16.34 21.32 -35.98
C SER A 15 -14.86 21.03 -35.69
N LEU A 16 -14.57 20.04 -34.85
CA LEU A 16 -13.19 19.67 -34.50
C LEU A 16 -12.45 19.10 -35.71
N HIS A 17 -13.14 18.31 -36.51
CA HIS A 17 -12.58 17.77 -37.73
C HIS A 17 -12.29 18.86 -38.77
N GLU A 18 -13.20 19.82 -38.95
CA GLU A 18 -13.01 20.95 -39.85
C GLU A 18 -11.84 21.85 -39.42
N GLU A 19 -11.74 22.12 -38.12
CA GLU A 19 -10.63 22.89 -37.56
C GLU A 19 -9.30 22.16 -37.74
N LEU A 20 -9.25 20.86 -37.46
CA LEU A 20 -8.08 20.01 -37.72
C LEU A 20 -7.64 20.07 -39.18
N LEU A 21 -8.58 19.96 -40.13
CA LEU A 21 -8.28 20.07 -41.55
C LEU A 21 -7.72 21.44 -41.92
N THR A 22 -8.22 22.51 -41.29
CA THR A 22 -7.76 23.88 -41.52
C THR A 22 -6.34 24.08 -41.00
N VAL A 23 -6.07 23.68 -39.76
CA VAL A 23 -4.74 23.77 -39.15
C VAL A 23 -3.73 22.90 -39.92
N PHE A 24 -4.11 21.67 -40.28
CA PHE A 24 -3.32 20.77 -41.11
C PHE A 24 -2.96 21.37 -42.48
N SER A 25 -3.95 21.92 -43.19
CA SER A 25 -3.75 22.56 -44.50
C SER A 25 -2.76 23.71 -44.40
N LYS A 26 -2.87 24.51 -43.34
CA LYS A 26 -1.96 25.62 -43.06
C LYS A 26 -0.55 25.14 -42.70
N HIS A 27 -0.43 24.12 -41.85
CA HIS A 27 0.86 23.58 -41.39
C HIS A 27 1.71 23.08 -42.56
N TYR A 28 1.12 22.32 -43.48
CA TYR A 28 1.85 21.78 -44.64
C TYR A 28 1.73 22.65 -45.91
N SER A 29 1.00 23.77 -45.86
CA SER A 29 0.72 24.62 -47.02
C SER A 29 0.13 23.83 -48.21
N ILE A 30 -0.88 23.00 -47.94
CA ILE A 30 -1.53 22.13 -48.94
C ILE A 30 -3.05 22.30 -48.95
N GLU A 31 -3.66 22.04 -50.10
CA GLU A 31 -5.12 21.93 -50.22
C GLU A 31 -5.57 20.49 -49.96
N THR A 32 -6.37 20.26 -48.91
CA THR A 32 -6.86 18.93 -48.51
C THR A 32 -7.60 18.16 -49.61
N LYS A 33 -8.26 18.87 -50.54
CA LYS A 33 -8.97 18.28 -51.68
C LYS A 33 -8.05 17.58 -52.68
N THR A 34 -6.75 17.89 -52.65
CA THR A 34 -5.75 17.27 -53.53
C THR A 34 -5.29 15.90 -53.00
N LEU A 35 -5.64 15.55 -51.76
CA LEU A 35 -5.26 14.28 -51.13
C LEU A 35 -6.36 13.24 -51.29
N THR A 36 -5.96 11.99 -51.53
CA THR A 36 -6.88 10.85 -51.43
C THR A 36 -7.29 10.66 -49.97
N VAL A 37 -8.43 9.99 -49.72
CA VAL A 37 -8.90 9.69 -48.36
C VAL A 37 -7.84 8.90 -47.56
N PHE A 38 -7.18 7.93 -48.20
CA PHE A 38 -6.11 7.16 -47.55
C PHE A 38 -4.93 8.04 -47.15
N GLN A 39 -4.52 8.97 -48.02
CA GLN A 39 -3.44 9.91 -47.74
C GLN A 39 -3.83 10.93 -46.68
N LEU A 40 -5.00 11.54 -46.78
CA LEU A 40 -5.47 12.57 -45.86
C LEU A 40 -5.50 12.07 -44.43
N TYR A 41 -6.03 10.86 -44.20
CA TYR A 41 -6.14 10.31 -42.84
C TYR A 41 -4.93 9.45 -42.43
N GLY A 42 -4.03 9.09 -43.35
CA GLY A 42 -2.84 8.30 -43.05
C GLY A 42 -3.15 6.84 -42.67
N PHE A 43 -3.94 6.14 -43.50
CA PHE A 43 -4.22 4.72 -43.32
C PHE A 43 -4.31 3.98 -44.66
N GLY A 44 -4.14 2.65 -44.64
CA GLY A 44 -4.12 1.84 -45.86
C GLY A 44 -2.82 2.06 -46.64
N SER A 45 -2.91 2.09 -47.97
CA SER A 45 -1.77 2.32 -48.87
C SER A 45 -1.47 3.82 -49.05
N TYR A 46 -1.22 4.53 -47.96
CA TYR A 46 -0.77 5.93 -47.98
C TYR A 46 0.76 6.00 -48.03
N ASP A 47 1.29 7.13 -48.48
CA ASP A 47 2.72 7.42 -48.48
C ASP A 47 3.10 8.12 -47.17
N GLU A 48 3.96 7.49 -46.37
CA GLU A 48 4.41 8.03 -45.07
C GLU A 48 5.31 9.26 -45.23
N GLY A 49 5.94 9.44 -46.39
CA GLY A 49 6.75 10.62 -46.70
C GLY A 49 5.92 11.84 -47.10
N ARG A 50 4.59 11.69 -47.23
CA ARG A 50 3.68 12.78 -47.61
C ARG A 50 2.77 13.18 -46.44
N PRO A 51 2.32 14.45 -46.39
CA PRO A 51 1.44 14.93 -45.32
C PRO A 51 0.19 14.07 -45.13
N SER A 52 -0.17 13.83 -43.87
CA SER A 52 -1.41 13.18 -43.44
C SER A 52 -1.83 13.69 -42.06
N LEU A 53 -3.11 13.63 -41.71
CA LEU A 53 -3.62 13.97 -40.38
C LEU A 53 -3.00 13.10 -39.29
N LYS A 54 -2.77 11.81 -39.57
CA LYS A 54 -2.05 10.92 -38.66
C LYS A 54 -0.65 11.46 -38.38
N GLY A 55 0.12 11.77 -39.44
CA GLY A 55 1.47 12.32 -39.31
C GLY A 55 1.48 13.65 -38.55
N PHE A 56 0.58 14.56 -38.93
CA PHE A 56 0.39 15.86 -38.30
C PHE A 56 0.13 15.78 -36.80
N ILE A 57 -0.86 14.99 -36.40
CA ILE A 57 -1.25 14.87 -34.99
C ILE A 57 -0.11 14.25 -34.19
N THR A 58 0.58 13.25 -34.74
CA THR A 58 1.75 12.64 -34.09
C THR A 58 2.93 13.60 -34.00
N GLU A 59 3.16 14.44 -35.01
CA GLU A 59 4.18 15.49 -34.99
C GLU A 59 3.91 16.52 -33.88
N ILE A 60 2.68 17.02 -33.78
CA ILE A 60 2.32 18.05 -32.79
C ILE A 60 2.25 17.50 -31.36
N THR A 61 1.70 16.30 -31.17
CA THR A 61 1.44 15.75 -29.83
C THR A 61 2.55 14.83 -29.31
N GLY A 62 3.46 14.39 -30.18
CA GLY A 62 4.43 13.35 -29.89
C GLY A 62 3.82 11.94 -29.68
N GLN A 63 2.51 11.76 -29.91
CA GLN A 63 1.81 10.51 -29.66
C GLN A 63 1.24 9.89 -30.93
N TRP A 64 1.37 8.57 -31.03
CA TRP A 64 0.82 7.82 -32.15
C TRP A 64 -0.71 7.86 -32.14
N ILE A 65 -1.32 8.05 -33.31
CA ILE A 65 -2.77 8.03 -33.48
C ILE A 65 -3.22 7.11 -34.63
N ASN A 66 -4.41 6.53 -34.49
CA ASN A 66 -5.04 5.73 -35.55
C ASN A 66 -5.91 6.61 -36.46
N GLY A 67 -5.41 7.01 -37.62
CA GLY A 67 -6.16 7.84 -38.58
C GLY A 67 -7.41 7.19 -39.19
N LYS A 68 -7.43 5.86 -39.35
CA LYS A 68 -8.63 5.11 -39.80
C LYS A 68 -9.78 5.26 -38.81
N TYR A 69 -9.46 5.38 -37.51
CA TYR A 69 -10.48 5.57 -36.48
C TYR A 69 -11.19 6.92 -36.62
N LEU A 70 -10.45 8.01 -36.84
CA LEU A 70 -11.02 9.35 -37.11
C LEU A 70 -11.92 9.31 -38.34
N TYR A 71 -11.41 8.78 -39.47
CA TYR A 71 -12.19 8.64 -40.70
C TYR A 71 -13.51 7.88 -40.49
N ASN A 72 -13.47 6.76 -39.77
CA ASN A 72 -14.66 5.96 -39.49
C ASN A 72 -15.68 6.75 -38.66
N LYS A 73 -15.23 7.60 -37.73
CA LYS A 73 -16.12 8.43 -36.91
C LYS A 73 -16.80 9.54 -37.70
N ILE A 74 -16.09 10.17 -38.63
CA ILE A 74 -16.70 11.14 -39.55
C ILE A 74 -17.72 10.45 -40.46
N ARG A 75 -17.36 9.31 -41.06
CA ARG A 75 -18.27 8.48 -41.87
C ARG A 75 -19.52 8.02 -41.12
N GLU A 76 -19.40 7.74 -39.83
CA GLU A 76 -20.52 7.34 -38.97
C GLU A 76 -21.55 8.47 -38.82
N ILE A 77 -21.07 9.71 -38.65
CA ILE A 77 -21.90 10.92 -38.57
C ILE A 77 -22.58 11.19 -39.92
N GLU A 78 -21.82 11.16 -41.02
CA GLU A 78 -22.33 11.44 -42.38
C GLU A 78 -23.45 10.48 -42.80
N ARG A 79 -23.44 9.25 -42.30
CA ARG A 79 -24.47 8.23 -42.56
C ARG A 79 -25.73 8.39 -41.72
N GLY A 80 -25.75 9.31 -40.75
CA GLY A 80 -26.89 9.54 -39.86
C GLY A 80 -27.13 8.43 -38.83
N ASN A 81 -26.13 7.59 -38.57
CA ASN A 81 -26.30 6.37 -37.76
C ASN A 81 -26.40 6.62 -36.24
N SER A 82 -26.05 7.82 -35.75
CA SER A 82 -26.10 8.15 -34.32
C SER A 82 -26.36 9.64 -34.10
N LYS A 83 -27.04 9.98 -32.99
CA LYS A 83 -27.23 11.38 -32.56
C LYS A 83 -25.96 11.96 -31.91
N ASN A 84 -25.19 11.11 -31.23
CA ASN A 84 -23.93 11.45 -30.56
C ASN A 84 -22.85 10.44 -30.94
N VAL A 85 -21.61 10.88 -31.03
CA VAL A 85 -20.46 10.01 -31.28
C VAL A 85 -19.78 9.61 -29.99
N LYS A 86 -19.59 8.29 -29.82
CA LYS A 86 -18.74 7.75 -28.76
C LYS A 86 -17.28 7.70 -29.22
N LEU A 87 -16.41 8.49 -28.58
CA LEU A 87 -14.97 8.56 -28.84
C LEU A 87 -14.18 8.19 -27.58
N ARG A 88 -12.97 7.65 -27.70
CA ARG A 88 -12.09 7.47 -26.53
C ARG A 88 -11.56 8.84 -26.06
N ARG A 89 -11.39 9.03 -24.74
CA ARG A 89 -11.03 10.33 -24.15
C ARG A 89 -9.61 10.77 -24.51
N ASP A 90 -8.66 9.86 -24.39
CA ASP A 90 -7.26 10.00 -24.85
C ASP A 90 -7.21 10.42 -26.31
N TYR A 91 -7.99 9.74 -27.16
CA TYR A 91 -8.07 10.06 -28.58
C TYR A 91 -8.62 11.47 -28.81
N LEU A 92 -9.68 11.87 -28.08
CA LEU A 92 -10.24 13.22 -28.16
C LEU A 92 -9.22 14.28 -27.77
N SER A 93 -8.49 14.07 -26.67
CA SER A 93 -7.47 15.01 -26.20
C SER A 93 -6.38 15.23 -27.25
N LEU A 94 -5.93 14.18 -27.95
CA LEU A 94 -4.94 14.31 -29.02
C LEU A 94 -5.44 15.15 -30.20
N LEU A 95 -6.71 14.98 -30.58
CA LEU A 95 -7.33 15.80 -31.63
C LEU A 95 -7.39 17.28 -31.22
N ILE A 96 -7.74 17.55 -29.97
CA ILE A 96 -7.89 18.92 -29.45
C ILE A 96 -6.53 19.62 -29.33
N LEU A 97 -5.51 18.91 -28.84
CA LEU A 97 -4.13 19.39 -28.78
C LEU A 97 -3.59 19.68 -30.18
N ALA A 98 -3.81 18.80 -31.14
CA ALA A 98 -3.40 19.01 -32.53
C ALA A 98 -4.15 20.17 -33.21
N ALA A 99 -5.35 20.51 -32.75
CA ALA A 99 -6.09 21.70 -33.20
C ALA A 99 -5.57 23.00 -32.55
N GLY A 100 -4.66 22.92 -31.58
CA GLY A 100 -4.03 24.08 -30.92
C GLY A 100 -4.65 24.48 -29.58
N TYR A 101 -5.38 23.57 -28.92
CA TYR A 101 -6.02 23.82 -27.62
C TYR A 101 -5.54 22.82 -26.57
N ASP A 102 -5.34 23.28 -25.35
CA ASP A 102 -4.85 22.50 -24.20
C ASP A 102 -5.86 21.44 -23.75
N ASN A 103 -7.17 21.71 -23.85
CA ASN A 103 -8.21 20.83 -23.36
C ASN A 103 -9.60 21.07 -23.98
N TYR A 104 -10.53 20.16 -23.67
CA TYR A 104 -11.91 20.18 -24.15
C TYR A 104 -12.66 21.49 -23.83
N SER A 105 -12.50 22.03 -22.62
CA SER A 105 -13.19 23.28 -22.23
C SER A 105 -12.72 24.46 -23.07
N GLN A 106 -11.39 24.58 -23.24
CA GLN A 106 -10.80 25.64 -24.02
C GLN A 106 -11.23 25.55 -25.49
N TYR A 107 -11.26 24.35 -26.07
CA TYR A 107 -11.76 24.15 -27.42
C TYR A 107 -13.25 24.49 -27.55
N LEU A 108 -14.11 23.98 -26.64
CA LEU A 108 -15.55 24.23 -26.68
C LEU A 108 -15.90 25.73 -26.62
N ASN A 109 -15.19 26.46 -25.76
CA ASN A 109 -15.49 27.87 -25.49
C ASN A 109 -14.82 28.82 -26.49
N ASN A 110 -13.62 28.49 -26.97
CA ASN A 110 -12.79 29.41 -27.75
C ASN A 110 -12.73 29.08 -29.24
N SER A 111 -13.09 27.87 -29.66
CA SER A 111 -13.07 27.51 -31.09
C SER A 111 -14.07 28.35 -31.89
N PRO A 112 -13.64 28.96 -33.01
CA PRO A 112 -14.52 29.67 -33.93
C PRO A 112 -15.41 28.72 -34.75
N PHE A 113 -15.05 27.42 -34.83
CA PHE A 113 -15.82 26.41 -35.55
C PHE A 113 -17.01 25.87 -34.73
N ILE A 114 -17.05 26.16 -33.43
CA ILE A 114 -18.13 25.75 -32.54
C ILE A 114 -19.20 26.86 -32.46
N THR A 115 -20.40 26.56 -32.97
CA THR A 115 -21.55 27.49 -32.93
C THR A 115 -22.20 27.55 -31.55
N ALA A 116 -22.95 28.63 -31.25
CA ALA A 116 -23.68 28.76 -29.99
C ALA A 116 -24.67 27.62 -29.71
N ALA A 117 -25.26 27.03 -30.76
CA ALA A 117 -26.13 25.86 -30.62
C ALA A 117 -25.36 24.62 -30.17
N ILE A 118 -24.17 24.38 -30.74
CA ILE A 118 -23.27 23.29 -30.33
C ILE A 118 -22.74 23.54 -28.91
N ARG A 119 -22.38 24.78 -28.55
CA ARG A 119 -21.97 25.12 -27.17
C ARG A 119 -23.07 24.84 -26.16
N LYS A 120 -24.32 25.12 -26.52
CA LYS A 120 -25.48 24.84 -25.66
C LYS A 120 -25.75 23.33 -25.55
N GLU A 121 -25.66 22.60 -26.66
CA GLU A 121 -25.83 21.14 -26.70
C GLU A 121 -24.72 20.42 -25.90
N GLU A 122 -23.47 20.76 -26.14
CA GLU A 122 -22.33 20.23 -25.39
C GLU A 122 -22.28 20.71 -23.95
N GLY A 123 -22.64 21.97 -23.69
CA GLY A 123 -22.77 22.53 -22.34
C GLY A 123 -23.89 21.86 -21.54
N SER A 124 -24.97 21.40 -22.20
CA SER A 124 -25.98 20.55 -21.55
C SER A 124 -25.53 19.10 -21.35
N ASN A 125 -24.56 18.63 -22.14
CA ASN A 125 -23.90 17.33 -21.94
C ASN A 125 -22.77 17.39 -20.88
N PHE A 126 -22.24 18.59 -20.62
CA PHE A 126 -21.18 18.91 -19.66
C PHE A 126 -21.41 20.32 -19.08
N ASP A 127 -22.26 20.43 -18.05
CA ASP A 127 -22.43 21.67 -17.29
C ASP A 127 -21.09 22.06 -16.65
N GLN A 128 -20.47 23.11 -17.18
CA GLN A 128 -19.31 23.79 -16.55
C GLN A 128 -19.72 24.64 -15.34
N THR A 129 -21.01 24.65 -14.98
CA THR A 129 -21.55 25.09 -13.68
C THR A 129 -21.86 23.93 -12.75
N SER A 130 -21.39 22.72 -13.02
CA SER A 130 -21.10 21.84 -11.91
C SER A 130 -19.79 22.35 -11.29
N ASN A 131 -19.90 23.12 -10.20
CA ASN A 131 -19.18 22.67 -9.01
C ASN A 131 -19.36 21.15 -9.00
N ASP A 132 -18.29 20.37 -8.99
CA ASP A 132 -18.41 18.92 -9.05
C ASP A 132 -19.09 18.49 -7.73
N ILE A 133 -20.43 18.58 -7.68
CA ILE A 133 -21.26 18.48 -6.47
C ILE A 133 -21.07 17.09 -5.81
N ASP A 134 -20.50 16.15 -6.57
CA ASP A 134 -20.19 14.79 -6.13
C ASP A 134 -18.68 14.43 -6.24
N ALA A 135 -17.78 15.41 -6.37
CA ALA A 135 -16.35 15.14 -6.20
C ALA A 135 -15.98 15.21 -4.72
N LEU A 136 -15.28 14.18 -4.26
CA LEU A 136 -14.77 14.13 -2.91
C LEU A 136 -13.24 14.16 -2.97
N TYR A 137 -12.66 15.19 -2.35
CA TYR A 137 -11.22 15.41 -2.30
C TYR A 137 -10.66 14.85 -1.01
N TYR A 138 -9.61 14.03 -1.13
CA TYR A 138 -8.92 13.45 0.00
C TYR A 138 -7.40 13.60 -0.11
N VAL A 139 -6.76 13.79 1.04
CA VAL A 139 -5.32 13.59 1.21
C VAL A 139 -5.10 12.17 1.70
N GLY A 140 -4.42 11.36 0.89
CA GLY A 140 -4.09 9.98 1.21
C GLY A 140 -2.73 9.85 1.88
N TYR A 141 -2.66 9.04 2.93
CA TYR A 141 -1.47 8.73 3.70
C TYR A 141 -1.23 7.22 3.66
N TYR A 142 0.01 6.83 3.34
CA TYR A 142 0.42 5.43 3.38
C TYR A 142 1.93 5.27 3.56
N VAL A 143 2.37 4.05 3.84
CA VAL A 143 3.78 3.70 4.10
C VAL A 143 4.35 2.98 2.88
N GLU A 144 5.49 3.42 2.37
CA GLU A 144 6.22 2.77 1.26
C GLU A 144 7.21 1.72 1.78
N ASP A 145 8.01 2.07 2.78
CA ASP A 145 8.87 1.15 3.53
C ASP A 145 8.72 1.51 5.01
N ARG A 146 9.14 0.65 5.95
CA ARG A 146 8.88 0.72 7.40
C ARG A 146 9.17 2.07 8.07
N GLN A 147 9.86 2.98 7.39
CA GLN A 147 10.25 4.30 7.87
C GLN A 147 9.75 5.47 7.01
N TYR A 148 9.18 5.23 5.82
CA TYR A 148 8.88 6.29 4.85
C TYR A 148 7.38 6.43 4.57
N TYR A 149 6.83 7.59 4.94
CA TYR A 149 5.44 7.96 4.77
C TYR A 149 5.25 8.82 3.52
N ILE A 150 4.19 8.53 2.80
CA ILE A 150 3.87 9.18 1.54
C ILE A 150 2.50 9.84 1.63
N LYS A 151 2.45 11.08 1.15
CA LYS A 151 1.21 11.80 0.88
C LYS A 151 0.80 11.63 -0.58
N SER A 152 -0.50 11.62 -0.80
CA SER A 152 -1.09 11.49 -2.12
C SER A 152 -2.37 12.29 -2.22
N LYS A 153 -2.71 12.72 -3.44
CA LYS A 153 -4.01 13.28 -3.76
C LYS A 153 -4.92 12.16 -4.20
N PHE A 154 -6.06 12.02 -3.56
CA PHE A 154 -7.06 11.03 -3.93
C PHE A 154 -8.41 11.71 -4.14
N THR A 155 -8.90 11.68 -5.36
CA THR A 155 -10.13 12.38 -5.74
C THR A 155 -11.11 11.38 -6.31
N ILE A 156 -12.28 11.28 -5.68
CA ILE A 156 -13.35 10.38 -6.10
C ILE A 156 -14.39 11.19 -6.86
N TYR A 157 -14.69 10.79 -8.08
CA TYR A 157 -15.70 11.44 -8.92
C TYR A 157 -16.96 10.58 -8.97
N LYS A 158 -18.08 11.11 -8.46
CA LYS A 158 -19.42 10.52 -8.56
C LYS A 158 -19.49 9.07 -8.04
N MET A 159 -18.63 8.72 -7.08
CA MET A 159 -18.43 7.35 -6.56
C MET A 159 -18.15 6.27 -7.63
N LYS A 160 -17.78 6.68 -8.84
CA LYS A 160 -17.65 5.80 -10.02
C LYS A 160 -16.22 5.67 -10.52
N THR A 161 -15.41 6.71 -10.32
CA THR A 161 -14.01 6.75 -10.75
C THR A 161 -13.17 7.46 -9.70
N ALA A 162 -11.89 7.13 -9.64
CA ALA A 162 -10.94 7.80 -8.77
C ALA A 162 -9.70 8.22 -9.54
N TYR A 163 -9.18 9.40 -9.21
CA TYR A 163 -7.83 9.85 -9.57
C TYR A 163 -6.96 9.75 -8.33
N TRP A 164 -5.80 9.12 -8.47
CA TRP A 164 -4.83 8.99 -7.39
C TRP A 164 -3.46 9.44 -7.87
N GLU A 165 -2.95 10.50 -7.27
CA GLU A 165 -1.63 11.07 -7.55
C GLU A 165 -0.76 10.93 -6.31
N ILE A 166 0.35 10.23 -6.47
CA ILE A 166 1.29 9.91 -5.40
C ILE A 166 2.50 10.82 -5.51
N LEU A 167 2.90 11.42 -4.38
CA LEU A 167 4.00 12.36 -4.33
C LEU A 167 5.21 11.75 -3.62
N TYR A 168 6.28 11.54 -4.37
CA TYR A 168 7.55 11.07 -3.82
C TYR A 168 8.52 12.22 -3.64
N TRP A 169 8.87 12.50 -2.38
CA TRP A 169 9.88 13.48 -2.02
C TRP A 169 11.28 12.86 -2.11
N GLU A 170 11.99 13.09 -3.20
CA GLU A 170 13.39 12.67 -3.29
C GLU A 170 14.27 13.66 -2.55
N LYS A 171 14.86 13.22 -1.43
CA LYS A 171 15.87 13.81 -0.52
C LYS A 171 16.15 15.33 -0.49
N ASN A 172 16.07 16.11 -1.58
CA ASN A 172 16.09 17.59 -1.66
C ASN A 172 15.51 18.21 -2.97
N TYR A 173 14.77 17.46 -3.80
CA TYR A 173 14.22 17.91 -5.09
C TYR A 173 12.70 18.12 -5.05
N GLU A 174 12.15 18.79 -6.08
CA GLU A 174 10.70 18.81 -6.35
C GLU A 174 10.16 17.37 -6.38
N PRO A 175 8.97 17.11 -5.81
CA PRO A 175 8.44 15.76 -5.72
C PRO A 175 8.15 15.18 -7.10
N THR A 176 8.44 13.89 -7.27
CA THR A 176 8.02 13.16 -8.47
C THR A 176 6.58 12.69 -8.29
N PHE A 177 5.75 12.95 -9.30
CA PHE A 177 4.32 12.63 -9.30
C PHE A 177 4.05 11.36 -10.09
N TYR A 178 3.34 10.43 -9.46
CA TYR A 178 2.83 9.24 -10.14
C TYR A 178 1.32 9.16 -10.09
N ASN A 179 0.74 9.01 -11.25
CA ASN A 179 -0.69 9.21 -11.44
C ASN A 179 -1.33 7.90 -11.84
N TYR A 180 -2.46 7.62 -11.21
CA TYR A 180 -3.32 6.49 -11.47
C TYR A 180 -4.74 6.99 -11.72
N PHE A 181 -5.36 6.48 -12.78
CA PHE A 181 -6.78 6.67 -13.01
C PHE A 181 -7.52 5.32 -12.94
N GLY A 182 -8.47 5.24 -12.02
CA GLY A 182 -9.11 3.99 -11.61
C GLY A 182 -10.62 4.04 -11.74
N LYS A 183 -11.21 2.87 -11.95
CA LYS A 183 -12.67 2.69 -11.99
C LYS A 183 -13.16 2.04 -10.70
N CYS A 184 -14.30 2.49 -10.22
CA CYS A 184 -14.99 1.84 -9.13
C CYS A 184 -15.43 0.43 -9.59
N VAL A 185 -15.03 -0.56 -8.82
CA VAL A 185 -15.52 -1.93 -8.90
C VAL A 185 -16.66 -2.02 -7.89
N PRO A 186 -17.87 -2.40 -8.31
CA PRO A 186 -19.00 -2.53 -7.40
C PRO A 186 -18.66 -3.51 -6.29
N THR A 187 -18.54 -2.99 -5.07
CA THR A 187 -18.56 -3.75 -3.83
C THR A 187 -19.86 -3.45 -3.11
N GLY A 188 -20.26 -4.27 -2.13
CA GLY A 188 -21.51 -4.07 -1.39
C GLY A 188 -21.64 -2.67 -0.77
N GLU A 189 -22.77 -2.38 -0.13
CA GLU A 189 -23.18 -1.01 0.26
C GLU A 189 -22.25 -0.24 1.21
N SER A 190 -21.19 -0.85 1.76
CA SER A 190 -20.31 -0.29 2.78
C SER A 190 -18.84 -0.07 2.38
N ALA A 191 -18.48 -0.39 1.13
CA ALA A 191 -17.12 -0.26 0.64
C ALA A 191 -17.07 0.20 -0.82
N LEU A 192 -16.06 1.00 -1.16
CA LEU A 192 -15.70 1.32 -2.54
C LEU A 192 -14.38 0.65 -2.90
N SER A 193 -14.39 -0.11 -3.97
CA SER A 193 -13.16 -0.65 -4.55
C SER A 193 -12.81 0.09 -5.82
N PHE A 194 -11.54 0.41 -6.02
CA PHE A 194 -11.02 1.04 -7.22
C PHE A 194 -9.92 0.18 -7.80
N TYR A 195 -10.08 -0.16 -9.08
CA TYR A 195 -9.04 -0.80 -9.85
C TYR A 195 -8.38 0.21 -10.79
N PHE A 196 -7.08 0.39 -10.63
CA PHE A 196 -6.21 1.24 -11.42
C PHE A 196 -5.41 0.37 -12.38
N SER A 197 -5.78 0.39 -13.66
CA SER A 197 -5.13 -0.43 -14.68
C SER A 197 -3.81 0.17 -15.16
N LYS A 198 -2.90 -0.70 -15.58
CA LYS A 198 -1.57 -0.38 -16.13
C LYS A 198 -1.62 0.69 -17.23
N GLU A 199 -2.58 0.56 -18.14
CA GLU A 199 -2.82 1.45 -19.30
C GLU A 199 -3.18 2.89 -18.90
N ASN A 200 -3.67 3.09 -17.67
CA ASN A 200 -4.14 4.37 -17.15
C ASN A 200 -3.22 4.90 -16.04
N SER A 201 -1.98 4.41 -15.99
CA SER A 201 -0.96 4.84 -15.04
C SER A 201 0.31 5.24 -15.79
N ASN A 202 0.94 6.35 -15.38
CA ASN A 202 2.24 6.75 -15.90
C ASN A 202 3.38 5.81 -15.45
N LEU A 203 3.13 4.97 -14.45
CA LEU A 203 4.07 3.96 -13.95
C LEU A 203 4.05 2.66 -14.73
N ASN A 204 3.06 2.47 -15.62
CA ASN A 204 2.82 1.17 -16.25
C ASN A 204 2.68 0.07 -15.17
N LYS A 205 1.95 0.37 -14.07
CA LYS A 205 1.69 -0.54 -12.95
C LYS A 205 0.21 -0.60 -12.64
N GLU A 206 -0.25 -1.77 -12.22
CA GLU A 206 -1.61 -1.95 -11.73
C GLU A 206 -1.66 -1.72 -10.22
N CYS A 207 -2.78 -1.19 -9.76
CA CYS A 207 -3.04 -1.07 -8.33
C CYS A 207 -4.53 -1.27 -8.06
N PHE A 208 -4.83 -1.82 -6.89
CA PHE A 208 -6.17 -1.96 -6.38
C PHE A 208 -6.26 -1.25 -5.03
N VAL A 209 -7.29 -0.43 -4.82
CA VAL A 209 -7.56 0.24 -3.56
C VAL A 209 -8.96 -0.14 -3.12
N ASN A 210 -9.12 -0.58 -1.88
CA ASN A 210 -10.40 -0.80 -1.25
C ASN A 210 -10.56 0.18 -0.09
N ILE A 211 -11.67 0.90 -0.05
CA ILE A 211 -12.00 1.91 0.94
C ILE A 211 -13.25 1.47 1.67
N PHE A 212 -13.16 1.41 2.99
CA PHE A 212 -14.30 1.11 3.84
C PHE A 212 -14.90 2.41 4.38
N TYR A 213 -16.18 2.63 4.09
CA TYR A 213 -16.92 3.81 4.55
C TYR A 213 -18.16 3.45 5.40
N GLY A 214 -18.49 2.17 5.58
CA GLY A 214 -19.62 1.77 6.43
C GLY A 214 -20.96 2.29 5.89
N ASN A 215 -21.82 2.83 6.76
CA ASN A 215 -23.20 3.13 6.38
C ASN A 215 -23.41 4.53 5.77
N ASN A 216 -22.42 5.42 5.81
CA ASN A 216 -22.51 6.77 5.21
C ASN A 216 -21.11 7.31 4.90
N MET A 217 -20.84 7.57 3.61
CA MET A 217 -19.54 8.08 3.14
C MET A 217 -19.45 9.60 3.17
N GLN A 218 -20.56 10.31 2.99
CA GLN A 218 -20.57 11.78 2.83
C GLN A 218 -20.27 12.54 4.12
N THR A 219 -20.37 11.87 5.28
CA THR A 219 -20.15 12.48 6.60
C THR A 219 -18.85 12.05 7.28
N LYS A 220 -17.92 11.41 6.54
CA LYS A 220 -16.70 10.85 7.14
C LYS A 220 -15.47 11.69 6.81
N PRO A 221 -14.92 12.45 7.78
CA PRO A 221 -13.72 13.24 7.57
C PRO A 221 -12.49 12.35 7.31
N VAL A 222 -12.54 11.07 7.69
CA VAL A 222 -11.48 10.09 7.47
C VAL A 222 -12.06 8.79 6.93
N LEU A 223 -11.47 8.29 5.85
CA LEU A 223 -11.73 6.96 5.31
C LEU A 223 -10.51 6.05 5.54
N LEU A 224 -10.80 4.78 5.82
CA LEU A 224 -9.77 3.75 5.98
C LEU A 224 -9.80 2.84 4.77
N GLY A 225 -8.64 2.41 4.32
CA GLY A 225 -8.55 1.51 3.18
C GLY A 225 -7.35 0.60 3.22
N ALA A 226 -7.27 -0.24 2.21
CA ALA A 226 -6.12 -1.06 1.90
C ALA A 226 -5.80 -0.90 0.41
N TYR A 227 -4.52 -0.98 0.06
CA TYR A 227 -4.06 -1.07 -1.31
C TYR A 227 -3.34 -2.39 -1.56
N CYS A 228 -3.36 -2.82 -2.81
CA CYS A 228 -2.53 -3.88 -3.36
C CYS A 228 -1.91 -3.35 -4.66
N GLY A 229 -0.59 -3.44 -4.80
CA GLY A 229 0.12 -2.91 -5.95
C GLY A 229 1.54 -3.41 -6.01
N PHE A 230 2.45 -2.58 -6.51
CA PHE A 230 3.87 -2.91 -6.65
C PHE A 230 4.72 -1.79 -6.10
N ASP A 231 5.85 -2.12 -5.49
CA ASP A 231 6.85 -1.13 -5.09
C ASP A 231 7.78 -0.72 -6.23
N ARG A 232 8.80 0.09 -5.92
CA ARG A 232 9.84 0.52 -6.89
C ARG A 232 10.59 -0.65 -7.51
N SER A 233 10.77 -1.74 -6.79
CA SER A 233 11.47 -2.96 -7.21
C SER A 233 10.59 -3.94 -7.99
N ASN A 234 9.31 -3.60 -8.21
CA ASN A 234 8.28 -4.46 -8.82
C ASN A 234 7.90 -5.68 -7.96
N ASN A 235 8.16 -5.65 -6.66
CA ASN A 235 7.64 -6.66 -5.75
C ASN A 235 6.16 -6.37 -5.46
N PRO A 236 5.28 -7.39 -5.41
CA PRO A 236 3.90 -7.22 -4.99
C PRO A 236 3.82 -6.77 -3.54
N VAL A 237 2.95 -5.80 -3.26
CA VAL A 237 2.81 -5.20 -1.93
C VAL A 237 1.36 -5.01 -1.57
N ILE A 238 1.05 -5.17 -0.29
CA ILE A 238 -0.24 -4.78 0.28
C ILE A 238 -0.01 -3.87 1.49
N GLY A 239 -0.89 -2.90 1.70
CA GLY A 239 -0.77 -2.04 2.88
C GLY A 239 -2.04 -1.30 3.21
N LYS A 240 -2.09 -0.74 4.42
CA LYS A 240 -3.20 0.15 4.83
C LYS A 240 -3.02 1.56 4.26
N LEU A 241 -4.15 2.24 4.09
CA LEU A 241 -4.27 3.63 3.68
C LEU A 241 -5.17 4.39 4.66
N VAL A 242 -4.88 5.67 4.85
CA VAL A 242 -5.80 6.63 5.49
C VAL A 242 -6.07 7.75 4.49
N PHE A 243 -7.33 8.11 4.28
CA PHE A 243 -7.74 9.25 3.46
C PHE A 243 -8.43 10.29 4.32
N GLU A 244 -7.90 11.50 4.36
CA GLU A 244 -8.48 12.64 5.09
C GLU A 244 -9.19 13.56 4.11
N GLN A 245 -10.48 13.82 4.33
CA GLN A 245 -11.27 14.68 3.46
C GLN A 245 -10.83 16.14 3.59
N VAL A 246 -10.79 16.84 2.46
CA VAL A 246 -10.56 18.28 2.37
C VAL A 246 -11.69 18.91 1.55
N ASN A 247 -11.86 20.23 1.66
CA ASN A 247 -13.02 20.91 1.10
C ASN A 247 -12.96 20.99 -0.42
N ASP A 248 -11.76 21.21 -0.97
CA ASP A 248 -11.55 21.46 -2.38
C ASP A 248 -10.15 21.01 -2.86
N ALA A 249 -9.93 21.16 -4.16
CA ALA A 249 -8.69 20.77 -4.82
C ALA A 249 -7.49 21.64 -4.41
N ASP A 250 -7.71 22.91 -4.04
CA ASP A 250 -6.65 23.84 -3.68
C ASP A 250 -6.10 23.50 -2.28
N GLU A 251 -7.00 23.24 -1.31
CA GLU A 251 -6.65 22.73 0.01
C GLU A 251 -5.93 21.38 -0.10
N GLN A 252 -6.40 20.49 -0.99
CA GLN A 252 -5.75 19.21 -1.28
C GLN A 252 -4.30 19.41 -1.75
N ASN A 253 -4.08 20.34 -2.68
CA ASN A 253 -2.78 20.65 -3.26
C ASN A 253 -1.80 21.20 -2.22
N GLU A 254 -2.26 22.12 -1.37
CA GLU A 254 -1.45 22.71 -0.30
C GLU A 254 -1.05 21.65 0.73
N LYS A 255 -2.03 20.91 1.25
CA LYS A 255 -1.83 19.96 2.36
C LYS A 255 -0.96 18.77 1.98
N VAL A 256 -1.06 18.31 0.73
CA VAL A 256 -0.22 17.24 0.20
C VAL A 256 1.25 17.67 0.05
N ARG A 257 1.51 18.96 -0.20
CA ARG A 257 2.87 19.50 -0.34
C ARG A 257 3.53 19.85 0.99
N SER A 258 2.75 20.04 2.05
CA SER A 258 3.31 20.21 3.40
C SER A 258 4.13 18.97 3.82
N LYS A 259 5.22 19.18 4.56
CA LYS A 259 6.00 18.10 5.17
C LYS A 259 5.37 17.56 6.46
N ASP A 260 4.36 18.24 6.99
CA ASP A 260 3.72 17.88 8.27
C ASP A 260 2.85 16.64 8.11
N ILE A 261 3.03 15.65 8.98
CA ILE A 261 2.23 14.43 8.99
C ILE A 261 1.48 14.36 10.32
N ASN A 262 0.18 14.08 10.25
CA ASN A 262 -0.63 13.86 11.44
C ASN A 262 -0.05 12.67 12.25
N PRO A 263 0.40 12.86 13.50
CA PRO A 263 1.01 11.79 14.30
C PRO A 263 0.08 10.59 14.53
N ILE A 264 -1.24 10.82 14.60
CA ILE A 264 -2.23 9.74 14.76
C ILE A 264 -2.22 8.84 13.52
N PHE A 265 -2.24 9.42 12.32
CA PHE A 265 -2.16 8.66 11.07
C PHE A 265 -0.83 7.94 10.94
N HIS A 266 0.26 8.59 11.35
CA HIS A 266 1.58 7.98 11.39
C HIS A 266 1.58 6.70 12.23
N HIS A 267 1.17 6.79 13.49
CA HIS A 267 1.11 5.63 14.39
C HIS A 267 0.17 4.53 13.88
N TYR A 268 -0.98 4.89 13.32
CA TYR A 268 -1.93 3.92 12.78
C TYR A 268 -1.38 3.11 11.60
N LEU A 269 -0.63 3.77 10.71
CA LEU A 269 -0.07 3.14 9.51
C LEU A 269 1.29 2.47 9.73
N TYR A 270 1.92 2.69 10.89
CA TYR A 270 3.24 2.14 11.20
C TYR A 270 3.27 0.61 11.10
N SER A 271 4.23 0.09 10.32
CA SER A 271 4.40 -1.34 10.06
C SER A 271 3.16 -2.06 9.48
N GLN A 272 2.25 -1.33 8.83
CA GLN A 272 1.03 -1.88 8.21
C GLN A 272 1.17 -2.18 6.71
N ARG A 273 2.40 -2.34 6.20
CA ARG A 273 2.71 -2.77 4.84
C ARG A 273 3.39 -4.14 4.86
N MET A 274 2.93 -5.02 3.97
CA MET A 274 3.53 -6.32 3.68
C MET A 274 4.06 -6.29 2.25
N GLU A 275 5.29 -6.76 2.09
CA GLU A 275 5.95 -6.96 0.80
C GLU A 275 6.05 -8.46 0.54
N VAL A 276 5.79 -8.86 -0.69
CA VAL A 276 5.95 -10.23 -1.16
C VAL A 276 7.25 -10.30 -1.93
N ASP A 277 8.14 -11.21 -1.53
CA ASP A 277 9.42 -11.40 -2.22
C ASP A 277 9.20 -11.74 -3.69
N GLY A 278 9.87 -11.02 -4.59
CA GLY A 278 9.78 -11.25 -6.04
C GLY A 278 10.47 -12.54 -6.52
N ILE A 279 11.27 -13.19 -5.66
CA ILE A 279 11.94 -14.45 -5.97
C ILE A 279 11.02 -15.60 -5.56
N LEU A 280 10.48 -16.30 -6.55
CA LEU A 280 9.58 -17.43 -6.31
C LEU A 280 10.39 -18.68 -5.89
N PRO A 281 9.91 -19.42 -4.88
CA PRO A 281 10.50 -20.70 -4.49
C PRO A 281 10.29 -21.76 -5.59
N HIS A 282 11.27 -22.62 -5.81
CA HIS A 282 11.15 -23.79 -6.69
C HIS A 282 10.80 -25.07 -5.92
N LYS A 283 11.13 -25.13 -4.64
CA LYS A 283 10.86 -26.22 -3.70
C LYS A 283 10.48 -25.64 -2.33
N ASP A 284 9.80 -26.41 -1.48
CA ASP A 284 9.34 -25.95 -0.15
C ASP A 284 10.48 -25.45 0.74
N SER A 285 11.67 -26.03 0.61
CA SER A 285 12.88 -25.58 1.31
C SER A 285 13.36 -24.18 0.90
N ASP A 286 12.87 -23.64 -0.21
CA ASP A 286 13.19 -22.26 -0.64
C ASP A 286 12.28 -21.24 0.06
N LEU A 287 11.09 -21.65 0.52
CA LEU A 287 10.22 -20.83 1.39
C LEU A 287 10.78 -20.76 2.83
N SER A 288 11.52 -21.79 3.23
CA SER A 288 12.31 -21.73 4.44
C SER A 288 13.55 -20.88 4.15
N VAL A 289 13.59 -19.66 4.68
CA VAL A 289 14.80 -18.82 4.69
C VAL A 289 16.02 -19.56 5.25
N SER A 290 15.82 -20.70 5.93
CA SER A 290 16.81 -21.75 6.11
C SER A 290 16.09 -23.09 6.42
N LEU A 291 16.53 -24.20 5.83
CA LEU A 291 16.24 -25.56 6.32
C LEU A 291 16.51 -25.69 7.84
N ASN A 292 17.36 -24.82 8.37
CA ASN A 292 17.75 -24.70 9.77
C ASN A 292 16.58 -24.35 10.72
N ARG A 293 15.49 -23.71 10.28
CA ARG A 293 14.41 -23.31 11.22
C ARG A 293 13.67 -24.48 11.84
N LEU A 294 13.31 -25.48 11.05
CA LEU A 294 12.64 -26.67 11.57
C LEU A 294 13.59 -27.46 12.47
N GLU A 295 14.87 -27.56 12.07
CA GLU A 295 15.93 -28.17 12.89
C GLU A 295 16.11 -27.44 14.23
N ILE A 296 16.10 -26.10 14.23
CA ILE A 296 16.15 -25.27 15.43
C ILE A 296 14.93 -25.49 16.31
N ILE A 297 13.71 -25.47 15.75
CA ILE A 297 12.50 -25.72 16.55
C ILE A 297 12.54 -27.12 17.14
N ASN A 298 12.91 -28.13 16.36
CA ASN A 298 13.06 -29.51 16.82
C ASN A 298 14.11 -29.64 17.91
N PHE A 299 15.24 -28.93 17.78
CA PHE A 299 16.25 -28.80 18.82
C PHE A 299 15.69 -28.13 20.07
N LEU A 300 14.77 -27.17 19.95
CA LEU A 300 14.17 -26.46 21.07
C LEU A 300 12.99 -27.20 21.73
N ILE A 301 12.38 -28.22 21.09
CA ILE A 301 11.26 -28.98 21.69
C ILE A 301 11.64 -29.54 23.07
N GLY A 302 10.75 -29.32 24.05
CA GLY A 302 10.84 -29.87 25.40
C GLY A 302 10.50 -28.91 26.54
N ASP A 303 10.61 -29.43 27.76
CA ASP A 303 10.38 -28.72 29.01
C ASP A 303 11.62 -27.91 29.44
N TYR A 304 11.40 -26.65 29.80
CA TYR A 304 12.37 -25.74 30.38
C TYR A 304 11.87 -25.25 31.73
N LEU A 305 12.73 -25.32 32.73
CA LEU A 305 12.44 -24.84 34.08
C LEU A 305 13.54 -23.91 34.52
N GLY A 306 13.18 -22.86 35.24
CA GLY A 306 14.17 -21.86 35.58
C GLY A 306 13.63 -20.75 36.45
N PHE A 307 14.40 -19.66 36.48
CA PHE A 307 14.14 -18.56 37.40
C PHE A 307 14.30 -17.22 36.72
N TYR A 308 13.50 -16.27 37.19
CA TYR A 308 13.72 -14.84 37.04
C TYR A 308 14.21 -14.28 38.38
N LEU A 309 15.21 -13.39 38.34
CA LEU A 309 15.67 -12.67 39.52
C LEU A 309 15.01 -11.30 39.54
N ASP A 310 14.20 -11.02 40.57
CA ASP A 310 13.58 -9.72 40.74
C ASP A 310 14.54 -8.67 41.33
N LYS A 311 14.08 -7.43 41.47
CA LYS A 311 14.88 -6.32 42.00
C LYS A 311 15.27 -6.48 43.47
N ASN A 312 14.55 -7.33 44.21
CA ASN A 312 14.78 -7.60 45.63
C ASN A 312 15.63 -8.87 45.82
N ASN A 313 16.24 -9.39 44.74
CA ASN A 313 16.99 -10.65 44.72
C ASN A 313 16.17 -11.91 45.02
N TYR A 314 14.85 -11.84 44.92
CA TYR A 314 14.01 -13.03 44.97
C TYR A 314 13.96 -13.73 43.63
N LEU A 315 13.97 -15.05 43.69
CA LEU A 315 13.83 -15.91 42.53
C LEU A 315 12.37 -16.26 42.32
N ILE A 316 11.88 -15.97 41.12
CA ILE A 316 10.54 -16.31 40.68
C ILE A 316 10.64 -17.54 39.77
N PRO A 317 10.00 -18.67 40.13
CA PRO A 317 9.92 -19.85 39.29
C PRO A 317 9.25 -19.61 37.95
N ILE A 318 9.87 -20.14 36.90
CA ILE A 318 9.37 -20.07 35.51
C ILE A 318 9.36 -21.48 34.91
N SER A 319 8.28 -21.78 34.19
CA SER A 319 8.19 -22.94 33.31
C SER A 319 7.94 -22.47 31.89
N PHE A 320 8.70 -23.00 30.94
CA PHE A 320 8.52 -22.76 29.52
C PHE A 320 8.55 -24.10 28.78
N GLU A 321 7.65 -24.32 27.84
CA GLU A 321 7.53 -25.59 27.12
C GLU A 321 7.37 -25.28 25.63
N VAL A 322 8.21 -25.92 24.82
CA VAL A 322 8.06 -25.96 23.36
C VAL A 322 7.42 -27.31 23.01
N LEU A 323 6.17 -27.30 22.57
CA LEU A 323 5.32 -28.49 22.50
C LEU A 323 5.57 -29.35 21.25
N ASN A 324 5.72 -28.70 20.10
CA ASN A 324 5.76 -29.39 18.80
C ASN A 324 6.46 -28.55 17.73
N GLU A 325 6.58 -29.15 16.54
CA GLU A 325 7.23 -28.58 15.36
C GLU A 325 6.51 -27.35 14.80
N LEU A 326 5.24 -27.14 15.17
CA LEU A 326 4.49 -25.92 14.83
C LEU A 326 4.92 -24.72 15.67
N GLY A 327 5.80 -24.94 16.67
CA GLY A 327 6.27 -23.91 17.58
C GLY A 327 5.21 -23.53 18.61
N GLU A 328 4.25 -24.39 18.94
CA GLU A 328 3.30 -24.11 20.01
C GLU A 328 4.01 -24.09 21.37
N LEU A 329 3.72 -23.07 22.18
CA LEU A 329 4.42 -22.80 23.42
C LEU A 329 3.46 -22.75 24.61
N LYS A 330 3.95 -23.20 25.77
CA LYS A 330 3.39 -22.84 27.07
C LYS A 330 4.42 -22.07 27.88
N PHE A 331 3.98 -21.01 28.53
CA PHE A 331 4.78 -20.25 29.47
C PHE A 331 4.00 -20.09 30.77
N LYS A 332 4.62 -20.35 31.90
CA LYS A 332 4.04 -20.17 33.22
C LYS A 332 5.02 -19.39 34.08
N VAL A 333 4.51 -18.34 34.71
CA VAL A 333 5.19 -17.58 35.74
C VAL A 333 4.17 -17.27 36.84
N ASN A 334 4.54 -17.50 38.09
CA ASN A 334 3.61 -17.44 39.22
C ASN A 334 2.35 -18.30 38.94
N ASN A 335 1.16 -17.71 39.12
CA ASN A 335 -0.13 -18.36 38.92
C ASN A 335 -0.70 -18.14 37.51
N THR A 336 0.04 -17.46 36.64
CA THR A 336 -0.42 -17.10 35.29
C THR A 336 0.14 -18.08 34.27
N ASN A 337 -0.73 -18.63 33.44
CA ASN A 337 -0.38 -19.55 32.36
C ASN A 337 -0.67 -18.90 31.02
N PHE A 338 0.28 -19.02 30.11
CA PHE A 338 0.22 -18.44 28.78
C PHE A 338 0.37 -19.54 27.74
N ARG A 339 -0.36 -19.41 26.64
CA ARG A 339 -0.25 -20.27 25.46
C ARG A 339 -0.10 -19.40 24.23
N GLY A 340 0.79 -19.78 23.33
CA GLY A 340 1.13 -18.97 22.17
C GLY A 340 1.88 -19.77 21.11
N ILE A 341 2.32 -19.06 20.07
CA ILE A 341 3.11 -19.63 18.98
C ILE A 341 4.43 -18.87 18.92
N GLY A 342 5.52 -19.61 19.01
CA GLY A 342 6.87 -19.10 18.86
C GLY A 342 7.20 -18.83 17.40
N ARG A 343 7.90 -17.74 17.15
CA ARG A 343 8.42 -17.36 15.84
C ARG A 343 9.92 -17.12 15.95
N MET A 344 10.66 -17.69 15.01
CA MET A 344 12.08 -17.43 14.89
C MET A 344 12.31 -15.97 14.49
N SER A 345 13.21 -15.30 15.21
CA SER A 345 13.73 -13.98 14.83
C SER A 345 14.37 -14.03 13.44
N ARG A 346 14.45 -12.88 12.75
CA ARG A 346 15.08 -12.79 11.41
C ARG A 346 16.53 -13.25 11.37
N THR A 347 17.27 -13.04 12.46
CA THR A 347 18.67 -13.47 12.62
C THR A 347 18.80 -14.90 13.13
N GLU A 348 17.67 -15.58 13.41
CA GLU A 348 17.61 -16.97 13.87
C GLU A 348 18.28 -17.23 15.24
N ASN A 349 18.61 -16.17 15.98
CA ASN A 349 19.27 -16.26 17.28
C ASN A 349 18.29 -16.43 18.45
N TYR A 350 17.01 -16.06 18.24
CA TYR A 350 15.96 -16.11 19.26
C TYR A 350 14.67 -16.74 18.73
N LEU A 351 14.03 -17.53 19.59
CA LEU A 351 12.62 -17.91 19.50
C LEU A 351 11.79 -16.89 20.29
N ILE A 352 10.91 -16.14 19.61
CA ILE A 352 10.14 -15.04 20.20
C ILE A 352 8.66 -15.40 20.20
N SER A 353 7.96 -15.13 21.28
CA SER A 353 6.52 -15.35 21.40
C SER A 353 5.84 -14.18 22.06
N GLU A 354 4.65 -13.86 21.56
CA GLU A 354 3.69 -12.99 22.23
C GLU A 354 2.51 -13.83 22.69
N PHE A 355 2.12 -13.63 23.94
CA PHE A 355 1.03 -14.34 24.58
C PHE A 355 -0.01 -13.32 25.04
N SER A 356 -1.27 -13.53 24.68
CA SER A 356 -2.38 -12.72 25.17
C SER A 356 -3.46 -13.63 25.73
N GLU A 357 -3.82 -13.44 27.00
CA GLU A 357 -4.98 -14.09 27.61
C GLU A 357 -6.05 -13.04 27.90
N ARG A 358 -7.21 -13.18 27.24
CA ARG A 358 -8.45 -12.38 27.35
C ARG A 358 -8.32 -11.11 28.21
N ASN A 359 -7.75 -10.05 27.64
CA ASN A 359 -7.70 -8.67 28.15
C ASN A 359 -7.14 -8.42 29.56
N MET A 360 -6.59 -9.41 30.28
CA MET A 360 -6.07 -9.22 31.64
C MET A 360 -4.56 -9.46 31.78
N SER A 361 -3.98 -10.29 30.91
CA SER A 361 -2.58 -10.68 30.99
C SER A 361 -1.94 -10.72 29.60
N TYR A 362 -0.74 -10.13 29.49
CA TYR A 362 0.06 -10.11 28.28
C TYR A 362 1.49 -10.55 28.62
N SER A 363 2.10 -11.35 27.76
CA SER A 363 3.52 -11.70 27.92
C SER A 363 4.24 -11.65 26.58
N GLN A 364 5.42 -11.05 26.57
CA GLN A 364 6.43 -11.27 25.54
C GLN A 364 7.53 -12.12 26.13
N PHE A 365 7.95 -13.14 25.40
CA PHE A 365 9.05 -14.00 25.81
C PHE A 365 9.97 -14.25 24.63
N SER A 366 11.27 -14.25 24.89
CA SER A 366 12.27 -14.70 23.94
C SER A 366 13.20 -15.70 24.59
N LEU A 367 13.54 -16.76 23.86
CA LEU A 367 14.52 -17.76 24.24
C LEU A 367 15.67 -17.71 23.25
N GLN A 368 16.91 -17.61 23.75
CA GLN A 368 18.08 -17.72 22.90
C GLN A 368 18.18 -19.14 22.32
N VAL A 369 18.45 -19.27 21.03
CA VAL A 369 18.57 -20.58 20.36
C VAL A 369 19.85 -21.29 20.78
N GLN A 370 20.97 -20.58 20.73
CA GLN A 370 22.25 -21.11 21.17
C GLN A 370 22.26 -21.16 22.70
N PRO A 371 22.41 -22.34 23.30
CA PRO A 371 22.45 -22.43 24.75
C PRO A 371 23.76 -21.84 25.29
N LEU A 372 23.72 -21.30 26.51
CA LEU A 372 24.90 -20.82 27.23
C LEU A 372 25.86 -21.97 27.54
N GLU A 373 25.29 -23.13 27.85
CA GLU A 373 26.01 -24.39 28.08
C GLU A 373 25.26 -25.54 27.38
N ARG A 374 25.39 -26.80 27.82
CA ARG A 374 24.72 -27.92 27.15
C ARG A 374 23.18 -27.82 27.19
N ASP A 375 22.63 -27.59 28.38
CA ASP A 375 21.17 -27.61 28.63
C ASP A 375 20.69 -26.30 29.26
N LEU A 376 21.53 -25.26 29.29
CA LEU A 376 21.28 -23.98 29.95
C LEU A 376 21.02 -22.89 28.91
N PHE A 377 19.89 -22.21 29.05
CA PHE A 377 19.41 -21.23 28.09
C PHE A 377 19.11 -19.90 28.77
N LEU A 378 19.43 -18.81 28.07
CA LEU A 378 19.03 -17.48 28.45
C LEU A 378 17.73 -17.11 27.73
N GLY A 379 16.80 -16.50 28.45
CA GLY A 379 15.64 -15.86 27.85
C GLY A 379 15.44 -14.45 28.38
N HIS A 380 14.52 -13.75 27.75
CA HIS A 380 13.98 -12.48 28.24
C HIS A 380 12.47 -12.56 28.29
N MET A 381 11.89 -12.00 29.34
CA MET A 381 10.44 -11.91 29.46
C MET A 381 10.00 -10.50 29.81
N LEU A 382 8.80 -10.16 29.36
CA LEU A 382 8.02 -9.02 29.78
C LEU A 382 6.60 -9.52 30.03
N VAL A 383 6.13 -9.52 31.27
CA VAL A 383 4.85 -10.10 31.68
C VAL A 383 4.03 -9.06 32.41
N TYR A 384 2.83 -8.82 31.90
CA TYR A 384 1.78 -8.02 32.53
C TYR A 384 0.72 -8.98 33.07
N SER A 385 0.42 -8.86 34.36
CA SER A 385 -0.64 -9.62 35.01
C SER A 385 -1.37 -8.69 35.97
N GLY A 386 -2.51 -8.14 35.55
CA GLY A 386 -3.17 -7.05 36.27
C GLY A 386 -2.28 -5.80 36.33
N ALA A 387 -2.00 -5.30 37.53
CA ALA A 387 -1.13 -4.13 37.74
C ALA A 387 0.37 -4.46 37.84
N ASN A 388 0.74 -5.75 37.90
CA ASN A 388 2.13 -6.17 38.08
C ASN A 388 2.84 -6.32 36.73
N VAL A 389 4.07 -5.81 36.67
CA VAL A 389 4.97 -5.95 35.51
C VAL A 389 6.24 -6.66 35.93
N LEU A 390 6.52 -7.82 35.33
CA LEU A 390 7.80 -8.51 35.44
C LEU A 390 8.56 -8.32 34.15
N ASN A 391 9.81 -7.83 34.23
CA ASN A 391 10.63 -7.58 33.05
C ASN A 391 12.09 -7.91 33.36
N GLY A 392 12.67 -8.83 32.59
CA GLY A 392 14.11 -9.04 32.63
C GLY A 392 14.56 -10.40 32.08
N ARG A 393 15.79 -10.75 32.46
CA ARG A 393 16.45 -12.00 32.07
C ARG A 393 15.91 -13.18 32.85
N VAL A 394 15.78 -14.31 32.18
CA VAL A 394 15.40 -15.59 32.76
C VAL A 394 16.44 -16.62 32.41
N LEU A 395 16.77 -17.49 33.35
CA LEU A 395 17.74 -18.55 33.17
C LEU A 395 17.02 -19.89 33.26
N LEU A 396 17.16 -20.73 32.24
CA LEU A 396 16.30 -21.89 32.01
C LEU A 396 17.14 -23.14 31.75
N TRP A 397 16.80 -24.24 32.41
CA TRP A 397 17.39 -25.54 32.18
C TRP A 397 16.42 -26.44 31.43
N LYS A 398 16.89 -26.97 30.31
CA LYS A 398 16.14 -27.95 29.51
C LYS A 398 16.19 -29.32 30.17
N LYS A 399 15.04 -29.99 30.30
CA LYS A 399 14.91 -31.39 30.77
C LYS A 399 15.60 -31.70 32.13
N ASN A 400 15.74 -30.72 33.02
CA ASN A 400 16.39 -30.93 34.31
C ASN A 400 15.44 -31.59 35.34
N LYS A 401 15.60 -32.91 35.54
CA LYS A 401 14.75 -33.70 36.44
C LYS A 401 14.85 -33.29 37.91
N LYS A 402 16.03 -32.86 38.38
CA LYS A 402 16.22 -32.39 39.77
C LYS A 402 15.43 -31.11 39.99
N LEU A 403 15.60 -30.16 39.08
CA LEU A 403 14.90 -28.88 39.12
C LEU A 403 13.39 -29.07 39.02
N LYS A 404 12.91 -30.01 38.20
CA LYS A 404 11.48 -30.38 38.13
C LYS A 404 10.92 -30.82 39.48
N LYS A 405 11.59 -31.75 40.17
CA LYS A 405 11.19 -32.19 41.52
C LYS A 405 11.22 -31.06 42.54
N PHE A 406 12.22 -30.18 42.45
CA PHE A 406 12.33 -29.00 43.32
C PHE A 406 11.16 -28.02 43.10
N MET A 407 10.87 -27.67 41.85
CA MET A 407 9.78 -26.78 41.48
C MET A 407 8.40 -27.36 41.84
N GLU A 408 8.23 -28.68 41.73
CA GLU A 408 6.99 -29.35 42.11
C GLU A 408 6.68 -29.26 43.62
N ARG A 409 7.73 -29.18 44.45
CA ARG A 409 7.61 -29.01 45.91
C ARG A 409 7.44 -27.56 46.33
N ASN A 410 7.94 -26.62 45.52
CA ASN A 410 7.98 -25.18 45.80
C ASN A 410 7.12 -24.39 44.80
N LYS A 411 5.93 -24.91 44.48
CA LYS A 411 4.99 -24.20 43.62
C LYS A 411 4.52 -22.96 44.38
N GLU A 412 4.72 -21.77 43.80
CA GLU A 412 4.07 -20.49 44.18
C GLU A 412 4.83 -19.53 45.12
N PHE A 413 6.14 -19.68 45.36
CA PHE A 413 6.88 -18.76 46.24
C PHE A 413 7.98 -17.95 45.53
N TYR A 414 8.20 -16.74 46.04
CA TYR A 414 9.47 -16.03 45.94
C TYR A 414 10.51 -16.84 46.72
N LEU A 415 11.52 -17.36 46.03
CA LEU A 415 12.56 -18.18 46.63
C LEU A 415 13.79 -17.33 46.92
N ASN A 416 14.48 -17.63 48.02
CA ASN A 416 15.82 -17.12 48.24
C ASN A 416 16.83 -17.98 47.47
N LYS A 417 17.95 -17.37 47.09
CA LYS A 417 19.06 -18.08 46.44
C LYS A 417 19.60 -19.24 47.29
N THR A 418 19.57 -19.08 48.62
CA THR A 418 19.99 -20.09 49.60
C THR A 418 19.11 -21.34 49.59
N ASP A 419 17.92 -21.27 48.97
CA ASP A 419 16.99 -22.40 48.89
C ASP A 419 17.37 -23.36 47.75
N LEU A 420 18.35 -23.01 46.92
CA LEU A 420 18.79 -23.77 45.75
C LEU A 420 20.07 -24.58 45.99
N GLU A 421 20.25 -25.67 45.23
CA GLU A 421 21.53 -26.39 45.16
C GLU A 421 22.65 -25.45 44.67
N ASP A 422 23.85 -25.56 45.25
CA ASP A 422 25.00 -24.69 44.99
C ASP A 422 25.32 -24.49 43.51
N PHE A 423 25.18 -25.55 42.70
CA PHE A 423 25.45 -25.48 41.26
C PHE A 423 24.46 -24.56 40.53
N VAL A 424 23.17 -24.55 40.93
CA VAL A 424 22.13 -23.68 40.34
C VAL A 424 22.38 -22.25 40.77
N ASN A 425 22.67 -22.05 42.06
CA ASN A 425 22.94 -20.73 42.62
C ASN A 425 24.15 -20.07 41.92
N THR A 426 25.24 -20.81 41.72
CA THR A 426 26.43 -20.33 41.00
C THR A 426 26.08 -19.82 39.61
N LYS A 427 25.25 -20.55 38.86
CA LYS A 427 24.84 -20.18 37.50
C LYS A 427 23.89 -18.97 37.48
N ILE A 428 23.02 -18.84 38.49
CA ILE A 428 22.19 -17.65 38.67
C ILE A 428 23.07 -16.42 38.90
N SER A 429 24.07 -16.51 39.77
CA SER A 429 25.00 -15.40 40.01
C SER A 429 25.84 -15.06 38.78
N GLU A 430 26.25 -16.06 37.99
CA GLU A 430 27.01 -15.85 36.76
C GLU A 430 26.19 -15.14 35.66
N TYR A 431 24.93 -15.54 35.43
CA TYR A 431 24.18 -15.13 34.24
C TYR A 431 23.01 -14.17 34.49
N LEU A 432 22.43 -14.12 35.69
CA LEU A 432 21.28 -13.26 36.00
C LEU A 432 21.65 -12.00 36.77
N GLU A 433 22.65 -12.06 37.65
CA GLU A 433 23.09 -10.89 38.38
C GLU A 433 23.73 -9.89 37.40
N ILE A 434 23.29 -8.63 37.48
CA ILE A 434 23.98 -7.53 36.81
C ILE A 434 25.06 -7.10 37.79
N HIS A 435 26.33 -7.40 37.49
CA HIS A 435 27.42 -6.70 38.15
C HIS A 435 27.32 -5.23 37.71
N ILE A 436 26.75 -4.39 38.58
CA ILE A 436 26.92 -2.95 38.47
C ILE A 436 28.42 -2.75 38.69
N PRO A 437 29.20 -2.29 37.69
CA PRO A 437 30.57 -1.90 37.96
C PRO A 437 30.49 -0.88 39.09
N GLU A 438 31.22 -1.13 40.18
CA GLU A 438 31.33 -0.18 41.27
C GLU A 438 31.56 1.21 40.68
N THR A 439 30.64 2.10 41.04
CA THR A 439 30.71 3.54 40.86
C THR A 439 32.13 4.03 40.60
N ILE A 440 32.32 4.74 39.49
CA ILE A 440 33.39 5.73 39.36
C ILE A 440 33.18 6.73 40.51
N GLN A 441 33.81 6.44 41.65
CA GLN A 441 34.01 7.38 42.74
C GLN A 441 35.20 8.24 42.36
N SER A 442 34.91 9.42 41.80
CA SER A 442 35.50 10.72 42.15
C SER A 442 35.18 11.73 41.05
#